data_AF-A0AAV5HVA2-F1
#
_entry.id   AF-A0AAV5HVA2-F1
#
_cell.length_a   1.000
_cell.length_b   1.000
_cell.length_c   1.000
_cell.angle_alpha   90.00
_cell.angle_beta   90.00
_cell.angle_gamma   90.00
#
_symmetry.space_group_name_H-M   'P 1'
#
loop_
_entity.id
_entity.type
_entity.pdbx_description
1 polymer ?
#
loop_
_entity_poly.entity_id
_entity_poly.type
_entity_poly.pdbx_seq_one_letter_code
_entity_poly.pdbx_strand_id
1 'polypeptide(L)'
;MILLFCAICFQVHHGGAGTTAAGLKAACPTTIVPFFGDQPFWGERVHARGLGPPSIPVEEFSLQKLINAIEIMLKPEVILNFDIWA
;
A
#
# COMPACT_ATOMS: atom_id res chain seq x y z
N MET A 1 16.77 -1.11 1.76
CA MET A 1 16.05 -0.75 0.53
C MET A 1 15.78 -2.04 -0.23
N ILE A 2 14.54 -2.53 -0.21
CA ILE A 2 14.12 -3.71 -0.96
C ILE A 2 12.96 -3.26 -1.85
N LEU A 3 13.11 -3.41 -3.16
CA LEU A 3 12.06 -3.30 -4.16
C LEU A 3 12.12 -4.61 -4.97
N LEU A 4 11.02 -5.37 -5.02
CA LEU A 4 10.89 -6.58 -5.83
C LEU A 4 9.68 -6.40 -6.75
N PHE A 5 9.84 -6.67 -8.05
CA PHE A 5 8.87 -6.45 -9.11
C PHE A 5 8.31 -7.80 -9.59
N CYS A 6 6.99 -7.99 -9.65
CA CYS A 6 6.33 -9.18 -10.22
C CYS A 6 4.99 -8.80 -10.86
N ALA A 7 4.56 -9.51 -11.90
CA ALA A 7 3.56 -9.13 -12.91
C ALA A 7 2.11 -8.80 -12.44
N ILE A 8 1.84 -8.73 -11.14
CA ILE A 8 0.79 -7.89 -10.52
C ILE A 8 1.47 -7.31 -9.28
N CYS A 9 1.96 -6.07 -9.36
CA CYS A 9 2.77 -5.48 -8.30
C CYS A 9 1.84 -4.88 -7.24
N PHE A 10 1.76 -5.50 -6.06
CA PHE A 10 1.39 -4.77 -4.84
C PHE A 10 2.67 -4.32 -4.13
N GLN A 11 2.60 -3.24 -3.35
CA GLN A 11 3.76 -2.68 -2.65
C GLN A 11 3.54 -2.65 -1.14
N VAL A 12 4.61 -2.96 -0.41
CA VAL A 12 4.70 -2.81 1.04
C VAL A 12 5.90 -1.92 1.31
N HIS A 13 5.70 -0.72 1.85
CA HIS A 13 6.79 0.21 2.10
C HIS A 13 6.45 1.15 3.26
N HIS A 14 7.42 1.95 3.72
CA HIS A 14 7.23 2.79 4.90
C HIS A 14 6.35 4.03 4.69
N GLY A 15 5.79 4.28 3.50
CA GLY A 15 4.95 5.45 3.24
C GLY A 15 5.64 6.77 2.89
N GLY A 16 6.88 6.78 2.37
CA GLY A 16 7.48 8.02 1.87
C GLY A 16 6.69 8.59 0.68
N ALA A 17 6.49 9.91 0.62
CA ALA A 17 5.66 10.56 -0.40
C ALA A 17 6.01 10.16 -1.84
N GLY A 18 7.32 10.14 -2.18
CA GLY A 18 7.80 9.78 -3.52
C GLY A 18 7.52 8.32 -3.90
N THR A 19 7.77 7.38 -2.99
CA THR A 19 7.47 5.95 -3.20
C THR A 19 5.98 5.71 -3.31
N THR A 20 5.18 6.35 -2.44
CA THR A 20 3.71 6.27 -2.50
C THR A 20 3.22 6.76 -3.85
N ALA A 21 3.65 7.95 -4.29
CA ALA A 21 3.26 8.51 -5.57
C ALA A 21 3.68 7.63 -6.76
N ALA A 22 4.88 7.04 -6.71
CA ALA A 22 5.36 6.14 -7.74
C ALA A 22 4.52 4.85 -7.84
N GLY A 23 4.17 4.24 -6.71
CA GLY A 23 3.32 3.05 -6.69
C GLY A 23 1.90 3.32 -7.16
N LEU A 24 1.31 4.44 -6.74
CA LEU A 24 0.00 4.86 -7.21
C LEU A 24 -0.02 5.14 -8.73
N LYS A 25 1.02 5.78 -9.27
CA LYS A 25 1.17 5.99 -10.72
C LYS A 25 1.34 4.70 -11.51
N ALA A 26 1.91 3.66 -10.89
CA ALA A 26 2.06 2.34 -11.48
C ALA A 26 0.84 1.44 -11.27
N ALA A 27 -0.29 2.00 -10.82
CA ALA A 27 -1.52 1.26 -10.52
C ALA A 27 -1.31 0.07 -9.56
N CYS A 28 -0.38 0.23 -8.61
CA CYS A 28 -0.02 -0.82 -7.67
C CYS A 28 -0.77 -0.65 -6.34
N PRO A 29 -1.65 -1.59 -5.95
CA PRO A 29 -2.18 -1.65 -4.59
C PRO A 29 -1.05 -1.53 -3.56
N THR A 30 -1.25 -0.73 -2.52
CA THR A 30 -0.16 -0.36 -1.61
C THR A 30 -0.59 -0.47 -0.15
N THR A 31 0.21 -1.12 0.69
CA THR A 31 0.11 -1.00 2.15
C THR A 31 1.31 -0.24 2.70
N ILE A 32 1.04 0.65 3.65
CA ILE A 32 2.05 1.51 4.26
C ILE A 32 2.33 1.03 5.69
N VAL A 33 3.61 0.91 6.03
CA VAL A 33 4.09 0.58 7.39
C VAL A 33 4.80 1.82 7.95
N PRO A 34 4.08 2.78 8.55
CA PRO A 34 4.66 4.06 8.89
C PRO A 34 5.59 3.94 10.11
N PHE A 35 6.68 4.69 10.07
CA PHE A 35 7.64 4.87 11.16
C PHE A 35 7.55 6.28 11.76
N PHE A 36 7.53 7.34 10.93
CA PHE A 36 7.47 8.72 11.40
C PHE A 36 7.10 9.73 10.29
N GLY A 37 6.92 11.00 10.67
CA GLY A 37 6.74 12.10 9.73
C GLY A 37 5.38 12.08 9.03
N ASP A 38 5.37 12.26 7.71
CA ASP A 38 4.17 12.28 6.87
C ASP A 38 3.68 10.88 6.46
N GLN A 39 4.38 9.83 6.87
CA GLN A 39 4.07 8.45 6.48
C GLN A 39 2.67 7.97 6.93
N PRO A 40 2.19 8.26 8.17
CA PRO A 40 0.82 7.90 8.55
C PRO A 40 -0.24 8.60 7.69
N PHE A 41 0.00 9.86 7.32
CA PHE A 41 -0.90 10.61 6.44
C PHE A 41 -1.02 9.91 5.08
N TRP A 42 0.08 9.52 4.45
CA TRP A 42 0.02 8.78 3.18
C TRP A 42 -0.67 7.43 3.32
N GLY A 43 -0.45 6.71 4.41
CA GLY A 43 -1.17 5.48 4.75
C GLY A 43 -2.69 5.68 4.79
N GLU A 44 -3.14 6.71 5.50
CA GLU A 44 -4.55 7.09 5.57
C GLU A 44 -5.10 7.45 4.19
N ARG A 45 -4.38 8.24 3.38
CA ARG A 45 -4.82 8.64 2.03
C ARG A 45 -4.99 7.45 1.09
N VAL A 46 -4.06 6.48 1.12
CA VAL A 46 -4.16 5.25 0.33
C VAL A 46 -5.38 4.44 0.74
N HIS A 47 -5.55 4.21 2.05
CA HIS A 47 -6.68 3.45 2.57
C HIS A 47 -8.03 4.11 2.28
N ALA A 48 -8.15 5.42 2.55
CA ALA A 48 -9.38 6.18 2.33
C ALA A 48 -9.82 6.23 0.86
N ARG A 49 -8.88 6.03 -0.08
CA ARG A 49 -9.16 5.94 -1.51
C ARG A 49 -9.43 4.50 -1.99
N GLY A 50 -9.38 3.51 -1.12
CA GLY A 50 -9.58 2.10 -1.48
C GLY A 50 -8.46 1.53 -2.34
N LEU A 51 -7.27 2.13 -2.32
CA LEU A 51 -6.10 1.74 -3.11
C LEU A 51 -5.16 0.79 -2.34
N GLY A 52 -5.62 0.33 -1.17
CA GLY A 52 -4.90 -0.56 -0.29
C GLY A 52 -5.60 -0.72 1.07
N PRO A 53 -5.11 -1.65 1.90
CA PRO A 53 -5.60 -1.86 3.26
C PRO A 53 -5.20 -0.70 4.18
N PRO A 54 -5.75 -0.66 5.42
CA PRO A 54 -5.23 0.22 6.46
C PRO A 54 -3.72 0.03 6.66
N SER A 55 -3.02 1.13 6.96
CA SER A 55 -1.61 1.07 7.32
C SER A 55 -1.38 0.16 8.53
N ILE A 56 -0.23 -0.52 8.56
CA ILE A 56 0.19 -1.34 9.70
C ILE A 56 1.23 -0.54 10.49
N PRO A 57 0.90 0.03 11.67
CA PRO A 57 1.90 0.70 12.50
C PRO A 57 3.10 -0.22 12.75
N VAL A 58 4.32 0.32 12.72
CA VAL A 58 5.54 -0.50 12.81
C VAL A 58 5.60 -1.31 14.12
N GLU A 59 5.10 -0.75 15.22
CA GLU A 59 5.03 -1.38 16.55
C GLU A 59 4.07 -2.58 16.57
N GLU A 60 3.15 -2.58 15.62
CA GLU A 60 2.09 -3.57 15.47
C GLU A 60 2.37 -4.57 14.36
N PHE A 61 3.48 -4.40 13.63
CA PHE A 61 3.80 -5.20 12.47
C PHE A 61 4.00 -6.66 12.83
N SER A 62 3.30 -7.54 12.11
CA SER A 62 3.39 -8.98 12.29
C SER A 62 3.17 -9.70 10.97
N LEU A 63 3.62 -10.95 10.89
CA LEU A 63 3.39 -11.80 9.72
C LEU A 63 1.89 -11.89 9.38
N GLN A 64 1.03 -12.05 10.39
CA GLN A 64 -0.41 -12.16 10.15
C GLN A 64 -1.00 -10.87 9.57
N LYS A 65 -0.61 -9.70 10.08
CA LYS A 65 -1.07 -8.43 9.53
C LYS A 65 -0.55 -8.20 8.11
N LEU A 66 0.69 -8.61 7.83
CA LEU A 66 1.23 -8.55 6.48
C LEU A 66 0.46 -9.45 5.51
N ILE A 67 0.19 -10.71 5.89
CA ILE A 67 -0.60 -11.65 5.07
C ILE A 67 -1.99 -11.06 4.80
N ASN A 68 -2.69 -10.59 5.83
CA ASN A 68 -4.01 -9.99 5.68
C ASN A 68 -3.98 -8.76 4.74
N ALA A 69 -2.95 -7.93 4.83
CA ALA A 69 -2.79 -6.78 3.94
C ALA A 69 -2.58 -7.21 2.49
N ILE A 70 -1.76 -8.25 2.25
CA ILE A 70 -1.54 -8.81 0.91
C ILE A 70 -2.85 -9.40 0.36
N GLU A 71 -3.58 -10.17 1.16
CA GLU A 71 -4.88 -10.74 0.76
C GLU A 71 -5.88 -9.65 0.35
N ILE A 72 -5.93 -8.52 1.08
CA ILE A 72 -6.77 -7.36 0.71
C ILE A 72 -6.31 -6.75 -0.61
N MET A 73 -5.00 -6.53 -0.80
CA MET A 73 -4.45 -5.93 -2.02
C MET A 73 -4.66 -6.78 -3.27
N LEU A 74 -4.80 -8.10 -3.11
CA LEU A 74 -5.07 -9.03 -4.20
C LEU A 74 -6.55 -9.12 -4.57
N LYS A 75 -7.45 -8.47 -3.82
CA LYS A 75 -8.88 -8.51 -4.15
C LYS A 75 -9.20 -7.68 -5.40
N PRO A 76 -10.09 -8.16 -6.28
CA PRO A 76 -10.44 -7.45 -7.51
C PRO A 76 -10.90 -6.03 -7.27
N GLU A 77 -11.68 -5.75 -6.21
CA GLU A 77 -12.17 -4.41 -5.91
C GLU A 77 -11.06 -3.38 -5.66
N VAL A 78 -9.91 -3.78 -5.09
CA VAL A 78 -8.79 -2.89 -4.85
C VAL A 78 -8.01 -2.63 -6.15
N ILE A 79 -7.91 -3.64 -7.01
CA ILE A 79 -7.24 -3.54 -8.31
C ILE A 79 -8.07 -2.67 -9.28
N LEU A 80 -9.38 -2.93 -9.37
CA LEU A 80 -10.32 -2.17 -10.22
C LEU A 80 -10.43 -0.69 -9.81
N ASN A 81 -10.16 -0.38 -8.54
CA ASN A 81 -10.10 1.01 -8.08
C ASN A 81 -8.99 1.82 -8.77
N PHE A 82 -8.02 1.20 -9.44
CA PHE A 82 -7.06 1.91 -10.27
C PHE A 82 -7.55 2.15 -11.70
N ASP A 83 -8.40 1.28 -12.24
CA ASP A 83 -8.95 1.41 -13.60
C ASP A 83 -9.87 2.64 -13.74
N ILE A 84 -10.50 3.08 -12.65
CA ILE A 84 -11.35 4.29 -12.62
C ILE A 84 -10.56 5.61 -12.61
N TRP A 85 -9.24 5.58 -12.43
CA TRP A 85 -8.35 6.76 -12.49
C TRP A 85 -7.48 6.79 -13.75
N ALA A 86 -7.70 5.88 -14.70
CA ALA A 86 -7.01 5.81 -15.99
C ALA A 86 -7.67 6.71 -17.05
#